data_AF-A0A968AC55-F1
#
_entry.id   AF-A0A968AC55-F1
#
_cell.length_a   1.000
_cell.length_b   1.000
_cell.length_c   1.000
_cell.angle_alpha   90.00
_cell.angle_beta   90.00
_cell.angle_gamma   90.00
#
_symmetry.space_group_name_H-M   'P 1'
#
loop_
_entity.id
_entity.type
_entity.pdbx_description
1 polymer ?
#
loop_
_entity_poly.entity_id
_entity_poly.type
_entity_poly.pdbx_seq_one_letter_code
_entity_poly.pdbx_strand_id
1 'polypeptide(L)'
;SVSSASYAAVNVVTSVPDLAAITKEIGGDKVKVKSLAKGYQNPHYVDAKPSYIVDLNKADLLIYIGLDLEIGWLPVLVTGARNSKINTTNKGGNLNTSTLVPLLNVSTIKVDRSQGDIHPAGNPHFLLDPRNAIRVATGIAGRLGEIDPENKAYYQENLSAFSSALKIK
;
A
#
# COMPACT_ATOMS: atom_id res chain seq x y z
N SER A 1 6.20 -30.28 -25.30
CA SER A 1 5.46 -30.14 -24.04
C SER A 1 5.72 -28.76 -23.48
N VAL A 2 4.73 -27.88 -23.49
CA VAL A 2 4.86 -26.55 -22.87
C VAL A 2 4.31 -26.71 -21.46
N SER A 3 5.18 -26.68 -20.44
CA SER A 3 4.73 -26.61 -19.05
C SER A 3 4.02 -25.27 -18.87
N SER A 4 2.71 -25.29 -18.63
CA SER A 4 2.01 -24.15 -18.06
C SER A 4 2.54 -23.94 -16.65
N ALA A 5 3.39 -22.93 -16.44
CA ALA A 5 3.67 -22.46 -15.10
C ALA A 5 2.37 -21.94 -14.51
N SER A 6 1.82 -22.58 -13.48
CA SER A 6 0.76 -21.95 -12.70
C SER A 6 1.40 -20.81 -11.93
N TYR A 7 1.19 -19.56 -12.37
CA TYR A 7 1.65 -18.41 -11.60
C TYR A 7 0.88 -18.34 -10.28
N ALA A 8 1.60 -18.40 -9.17
CA ALA A 8 1.02 -18.22 -7.85
C ALA A 8 0.61 -16.75 -7.66
N ALA A 9 -0.52 -16.50 -7.00
CA ALA A 9 -1.00 -15.15 -6.71
C ALA A 9 0.05 -14.32 -5.96
N VAL A 10 0.19 -13.04 -6.31
CA VAL A 10 1.12 -12.10 -5.68
C VAL A 10 0.70 -11.87 -4.23
N ASN A 11 1.62 -12.09 -3.27
CA ASN A 11 1.34 -11.86 -1.86
C ASN A 11 1.53 -10.38 -1.52
N VAL A 12 0.43 -9.68 -1.26
CA VAL A 12 0.43 -8.24 -0.98
C VAL A 12 0.08 -7.99 0.49
N VAL A 13 0.96 -7.27 1.18
CA VAL A 13 0.70 -6.77 2.53
C VAL A 13 0.45 -5.27 2.45
N THR A 14 -0.64 -4.78 3.05
CA THR A 14 -0.91 -3.35 3.15
C THR A 14 -0.84 -2.86 4.59
N SER A 15 -0.46 -1.60 4.80
CA SER A 15 -0.46 -1.02 6.15
C SER A 15 -1.89 -0.87 6.70
N VAL A 16 -2.81 -0.36 5.87
CA VAL A 16 -4.20 -0.05 6.27
C VAL A 16 -5.27 -0.74 5.40
N PRO A 17 -6.50 -0.92 5.90
CA PRO A 17 -7.56 -1.64 5.18
C PRO A 17 -8.01 -0.98 3.88
N ASP A 18 -7.99 0.36 3.79
CA ASP A 18 -8.37 1.09 2.57
C ASP A 18 -7.47 0.72 1.40
N LEU A 19 -6.16 0.65 1.65
CA LEU A 19 -5.19 0.15 0.67
C LEU A 19 -5.46 -1.31 0.33
N ALA A 20 -5.87 -2.15 1.29
CA ALA A 20 -6.21 -3.54 0.99
C ALA A 20 -7.46 -3.64 0.11
N ALA A 21 -8.46 -2.81 0.33
CA ALA A 21 -9.68 -2.78 -0.46
C ALA A 21 -9.39 -2.37 -1.91
N ILE A 22 -8.67 -1.26 -2.11
CA ILE A 22 -8.24 -0.83 -3.45
C ILE A 22 -7.40 -1.91 -4.12
N THR A 23 -6.43 -2.50 -3.40
CA THR A 23 -5.58 -3.55 -3.97
C THR A 23 -6.36 -4.79 -4.40
N LYS A 24 -7.37 -5.20 -3.64
CA LYS A 24 -8.24 -6.34 -4.01
C LYS A 24 -9.05 -6.04 -5.26
N GLU A 25 -9.60 -4.83 -5.36
CA GLU A 25 -10.38 -4.40 -6.52
C GLU A 25 -9.53 -4.38 -7.81
N ILE A 26 -8.29 -3.92 -7.70
CA ILE A 26 -7.36 -3.89 -8.84
C ILE A 26 -6.79 -5.27 -9.16
N GLY A 27 -6.39 -6.03 -8.15
CA GLY A 27 -5.65 -7.27 -8.32
C GLY A 27 -6.51 -8.53 -8.50
N GLY A 28 -7.79 -8.50 -8.12
CA GLY A 28 -8.73 -9.60 -8.28
C GLY A 28 -8.22 -10.93 -7.72
N ASP A 29 -8.35 -11.99 -8.53
CA ASP A 29 -7.90 -13.36 -8.18
C ASP A 29 -6.38 -13.56 -8.30
N LYS A 30 -5.65 -12.59 -8.86
CA LYS A 30 -4.19 -12.65 -9.05
C LYS A 30 -3.39 -12.18 -7.84
N VAL A 31 -4.07 -11.66 -6.82
CA VAL A 31 -3.44 -11.17 -5.59
C VAL A 31 -4.01 -11.84 -4.35
N LYS A 32 -3.15 -12.03 -3.36
CA LYS A 32 -3.55 -12.38 -1.99
C LYS A 32 -3.22 -11.21 -1.08
N VAL A 33 -4.25 -10.49 -0.63
CA VAL A 33 -4.08 -9.22 0.10
C VAL A 33 -4.36 -9.39 1.59
N LYS A 34 -3.43 -8.93 2.44
CA LYS A 34 -3.59 -8.85 3.89
C LYS A 34 -3.25 -7.45 4.41
N SER A 35 -4.12 -6.87 5.23
CA SER A 35 -3.82 -5.62 5.93
C SER A 35 -3.25 -5.87 7.32
N LEU A 36 -2.27 -5.06 7.73
CA LEU A 36 -1.66 -5.11 9.07
C LEU A 36 -2.53 -4.43 10.12
N ALA A 37 -2.98 -3.21 9.85
CA ALA A 37 -3.97 -2.53 10.68
C ALA A 37 -5.37 -3.12 10.43
N LYS A 38 -6.21 -3.10 11.46
CA LYS A 38 -7.63 -3.44 11.36
C LYS A 38 -8.46 -2.17 11.31
N GLY A 39 -9.67 -2.25 10.74
CA GLY A 39 -10.54 -1.07 10.54
C GLY A 39 -10.95 -0.31 11.80
N TYR A 40 -10.82 -0.92 12.99
CA TYR A 40 -11.09 -0.26 14.26
C TYR A 40 -9.85 0.33 14.94
N GLN A 41 -8.65 0.09 14.41
CA GLN A 41 -7.40 0.57 15.01
C GLN A 41 -7.06 1.96 14.50
N ASN A 42 -6.44 2.78 15.36
CA ASN A 42 -5.81 4.01 14.91
C ASN A 42 -4.55 3.65 14.10
N PRO A 43 -4.44 4.05 12.81
CA PRO A 43 -3.30 3.69 11.97
C PRO A 43 -1.97 4.28 12.42
N HIS A 44 -1.98 5.34 13.26
CA HIS A 44 -0.77 5.89 13.89
C HIS A 44 -0.21 4.97 14.99
N TYR A 45 -1.06 4.11 15.57
CA TYR A 45 -0.73 3.30 16.76
C TYR A 45 -1.22 1.86 16.57
N VAL A 46 -0.44 1.07 15.83
CA VAL A 46 -0.69 -0.36 15.62
C VAL A 46 0.29 -1.19 16.43
N ASP A 47 -0.21 -2.15 17.22
CA ASP A 47 0.64 -3.10 17.94
C ASP A 47 1.50 -3.91 16.97
N ALA A 48 2.83 -3.82 17.11
CA ALA A 48 3.79 -4.57 16.31
C ALA A 48 3.82 -6.05 16.73
N LYS A 49 3.00 -6.89 16.08
CA LYS A 49 2.88 -8.32 16.40
C LYS A 49 3.90 -9.18 15.65
N PRO A 50 4.45 -10.24 16.27
CA PRO A 50 5.33 -11.19 15.57
C PRO A 50 4.69 -11.83 14.33
N SER A 51 3.37 -12.01 14.32
CA SER A 51 2.66 -12.50 13.13
C SER A 51 2.82 -11.58 11.92
N TYR A 52 2.92 -10.26 12.12
CA TYR A 52 3.09 -9.29 11.04
C TYR A 52 4.48 -9.40 10.42
N ILE A 53 5.50 -9.72 11.23
CA ILE A 53 6.86 -10.02 10.74
C ILE A 53 6.80 -11.24 9.80
N VAL A 54 6.05 -12.28 10.16
CA VAL A 54 5.88 -13.48 9.31
C VAL A 54 5.14 -13.17 8.02
N ASP A 55 4.10 -12.33 8.07
CA ASP A 55 3.37 -11.90 6.88
C ASP A 55 4.27 -11.10 5.93
N LEU A 56 5.00 -10.11 6.46
CA LEU A 56 5.94 -9.27 5.72
C LEU A 56 7.13 -10.07 5.17
N ASN A 57 7.59 -11.10 5.89
CA ASN A 57 8.66 -11.97 5.41
C ASN A 57 8.28 -12.69 4.10
N LYS A 58 6.99 -13.01 3.93
CA LYS A 58 6.45 -13.72 2.77
C LYS A 58 5.92 -12.80 1.68
N ALA A 59 5.85 -11.49 1.91
CA ALA A 59 5.27 -10.55 0.98
C ALA A 59 6.13 -10.38 -0.28
N ASP A 60 5.46 -10.30 -1.42
CA ASP A 60 6.06 -9.89 -2.69
C ASP A 60 5.95 -8.36 -2.87
N LEU A 61 4.91 -7.76 -2.29
CA LEU A 61 4.67 -6.32 -2.30
C LEU A 61 4.17 -5.81 -0.93
N LEU A 62 4.80 -4.75 -0.43
CA LEU A 62 4.31 -3.94 0.69
C LEU A 62 3.73 -2.61 0.18
N ILE A 63 2.47 -2.31 0.50
CA ILE A 63 1.83 -1.03 0.15
C ILE A 63 1.48 -0.26 1.43
N TYR A 64 1.92 0.99 1.54
CA TYR A 64 1.71 1.80 2.74
C TYR A 64 1.39 3.26 2.40
N ILE A 65 0.87 4.00 3.37
CA ILE A 65 0.44 5.39 3.20
C ILE A 65 1.63 6.31 3.09
N GLY A 66 2.58 6.25 4.03
CA GLY A 66 3.69 7.20 4.12
C GLY A 66 3.29 8.47 4.88
N LEU A 67 4.07 9.55 4.71
CA LEU A 67 3.90 10.81 5.44
C LEU A 67 3.80 10.61 6.97
N ASP A 68 4.71 9.81 7.50
CA ASP A 68 4.81 9.48 8.93
C ASP A 68 3.63 8.74 9.56
N LEU A 69 2.59 8.34 8.81
CA LEU A 69 1.45 7.59 9.37
C LEU A 69 1.90 6.32 10.10
N GLU A 70 2.78 5.54 9.48
CA GLU A 70 3.21 4.25 10.01
C GLU A 70 4.56 4.27 10.76
N ILE A 71 5.16 5.46 10.95
CA ILE A 71 6.56 5.61 11.38
C ILE A 71 6.85 4.96 12.74
N GLY A 72 5.84 4.90 13.62
CA GLY A 72 5.97 4.34 14.96
C GLY A 72 6.03 2.82 15.02
N TRP A 73 5.68 2.10 13.94
CA TRP A 73 5.47 0.66 14.01
C TRP A 73 5.89 -0.13 12.76
N LEU A 74 5.72 0.41 11.55
CA LEU A 74 6.06 -0.34 10.33
C LEU A 74 7.56 -0.56 10.13
N PRO A 75 8.47 0.41 10.42
CA PRO A 75 9.91 0.23 10.18
C PRO A 75 10.51 -0.95 10.95
N VAL A 76 10.10 -1.16 12.20
CA VAL A 76 10.63 -2.26 13.04
C VAL A 76 10.14 -3.62 12.51
N LEU A 77 8.89 -3.68 12.01
CA LEU A 77 8.33 -4.89 11.43
C LEU A 77 9.02 -5.24 10.10
N VAL A 78 9.24 -4.26 9.22
CA VAL A 78 9.96 -4.44 7.94
C VAL A 78 11.40 -4.90 8.19
N THR A 79 12.09 -4.30 9.15
CA THR A 79 13.45 -4.71 9.55
C THR A 79 13.46 -6.14 10.08
N GLY A 80 12.54 -6.47 10.99
CA GLY A 80 12.41 -7.81 11.57
C GLY A 80 12.04 -8.88 10.55
N ALA A 81 11.29 -8.52 9.49
CA ALA A 81 10.86 -9.44 8.45
C ALA A 81 12.03 -9.97 7.60
N ARG A 82 13.18 -9.29 7.59
CA ARG A 82 14.38 -9.69 6.84
C ARG A 82 14.09 -10.06 5.38
N ASN A 83 13.13 -9.37 4.77
CA ASN A 83 12.72 -9.58 3.38
C ASN A 83 13.27 -8.45 2.51
N SER A 84 14.27 -8.77 1.70
CA SER A 84 14.96 -7.82 0.82
C SER A 84 14.08 -7.30 -0.34
N LYS A 85 13.00 -8.01 -0.69
CA LYS A 85 12.06 -7.56 -1.74
C LYS A 85 11.33 -6.29 -1.33
N ILE A 86 10.84 -6.26 -0.09
CA ILE A 86 9.96 -5.19 0.42
C ILE A 86 10.68 -4.14 1.26
N ASN A 87 12.01 -4.26 1.43
CA ASN A 87 12.79 -3.29 2.18
C ASN A 87 12.60 -1.90 1.56
N THR A 88 12.41 -0.87 2.39
CA THR A 88 12.12 0.50 1.97
C THR A 88 13.28 1.14 1.19
N THR A 89 14.49 0.57 1.25
CA THR A 89 15.64 0.97 0.45
C THR A 89 15.68 0.34 -0.95
N ASN A 90 14.92 -0.74 -1.19
CA ASN A 90 14.83 -1.42 -2.48
C ASN A 90 13.54 -1.03 -3.19
N LYS A 91 13.65 -0.36 -4.35
CA LYS A 91 12.53 0.34 -5.01
C LYS A 91 11.46 -0.56 -5.65
N GLY A 92 11.66 -1.88 -5.66
CA GLY A 92 10.83 -2.82 -6.44
C GLY A 92 9.60 -3.37 -5.71
N GLY A 93 9.76 -3.86 -4.48
CA GLY A 93 8.71 -4.58 -3.74
C GLY A 93 8.01 -3.76 -2.66
N ASN A 94 8.11 -2.43 -2.69
CA ASN A 94 7.31 -1.57 -1.83
C ASN A 94 6.71 -0.39 -2.61
N LEU A 95 5.57 0.11 -2.13
CA LEU A 95 4.87 1.25 -2.68
C LEU A 95 4.45 2.20 -1.55
N ASN A 96 5.15 3.33 -1.47
CA ASN A 96 4.71 4.49 -0.70
C ASN A 96 3.64 5.23 -1.50
N THR A 97 2.39 5.20 -1.04
CA THR A 97 1.27 5.79 -1.80
C THR A 97 1.20 7.31 -1.70
N SER A 98 1.86 7.93 -0.71
CA SER A 98 1.95 9.39 -0.62
C SER A 98 2.67 10.02 -1.82
N THR A 99 3.53 9.27 -2.51
CA THR A 99 4.25 9.78 -3.69
C THR A 99 3.38 9.84 -4.94
N LEU A 100 2.14 9.33 -4.87
CA LEU A 100 1.19 9.26 -5.99
C LEU A 100 0.16 10.40 -5.97
N VAL A 101 0.11 11.18 -4.90
CA VAL A 101 -0.94 12.18 -4.67
C VAL A 101 -0.34 13.58 -4.50
N PRO A 102 -1.08 14.64 -4.88
CA PRO A 102 -0.69 15.99 -4.52
C PRO A 102 -0.77 16.16 -3.00
N LEU A 103 0.33 16.58 -2.39
CA LEU A 103 0.39 16.76 -0.94
C LEU A 103 -0.32 18.06 -0.54
N LEU A 104 -1.17 17.97 0.48
CA LEU A 104 -1.83 19.12 1.13
C LEU A 104 -1.20 19.38 2.50
N ASN A 105 -1.22 20.64 2.95
CA ASN A 105 -0.74 21.07 4.26
C ASN A 105 0.74 20.75 4.55
N VAL A 106 1.61 20.89 3.55
CA VAL A 106 3.07 20.82 3.75
C VAL A 106 3.49 22.06 4.56
N SER A 107 3.79 21.88 5.84
CA SER A 107 4.23 22.97 6.71
C SER A 107 5.75 23.12 6.62
N THR A 108 6.23 24.35 6.43
CA THR A 108 7.68 24.66 6.43
C THR A 108 8.27 24.76 7.84
N ILE A 109 7.45 24.59 8.88
CA ILE A 109 7.84 24.70 10.29
C ILE A 109 8.09 23.29 10.85
N LYS A 110 9.18 23.10 11.61
CA LYS A 110 9.43 21.87 12.37
C LYS A 110 8.31 21.69 13.41
N VAL A 111 7.41 20.75 13.17
CA VAL A 111 6.34 20.42 14.13
C VAL A 111 6.74 19.18 14.93
N ASP A 112 6.46 19.21 16.23
CA ASP A 112 6.69 18.11 17.17
C ASP A 112 5.43 17.23 17.30
N ARG A 113 5.61 15.91 17.41
CA ARG A 113 4.55 14.90 17.54
C ARG A 113 3.70 15.06 18.81
N SER A 114 4.21 15.77 19.81
CA SER A 114 3.46 16.11 21.03
C SER A 114 2.21 16.97 20.76
N GLN A 115 2.12 17.58 19.56
CA GLN A 115 1.00 18.43 19.16
C GLN A 115 -0.16 17.68 18.49
N GLY A 116 -0.16 16.34 18.50
CA GLY A 116 -1.25 15.51 17.98
C GLY A 116 -1.04 15.05 16.54
N ASP A 117 -2.11 15.01 15.74
CA ASP A 117 -2.13 14.49 14.36
C ASP A 117 -1.53 15.48 13.33
N ILE A 118 -0.31 15.97 13.61
CA ILE A 118 0.39 16.94 12.75
C ILE A 118 1.52 16.27 11.98
N HIS A 119 1.53 16.47 10.67
CA HIS A 119 2.45 15.82 9.73
C HIS A 119 3.23 16.88 8.94
N PRO A 120 4.50 17.14 9.29
CA PRO A 120 5.30 18.20 8.64
C PRO A 120 5.43 18.00 7.13
N ALA A 121 5.50 16.74 6.68
CA ALA A 121 5.62 16.38 5.27
C ALA A 121 4.28 16.46 4.48
N GLY A 122 3.16 16.73 5.14
CA GLY A 122 1.82 16.77 4.54
C GLY A 122 0.85 15.75 5.15
N ASN A 123 -0.46 15.95 4.96
CA ASN A 123 -1.50 15.13 5.60
C ASN A 123 -1.57 13.68 5.03
N PRO A 124 -1.37 12.61 5.85
CA PRO A 124 -1.44 11.22 5.41
C PRO A 124 -2.86 10.73 5.12
N HIS A 125 -3.91 11.42 5.58
CA HIS A 125 -5.30 11.01 5.41
C HIS A 125 -5.86 11.37 4.02
N PHE A 126 -5.01 11.35 2.99
CA PHE A 126 -5.35 11.76 1.63
C PHE A 126 -6.37 10.83 0.96
N LEU A 127 -6.55 9.60 1.43
CA LEU A 127 -7.56 8.66 0.92
C LEU A 127 -9.00 9.04 1.28
N LEU A 128 -9.21 10.01 2.18
CA LEU A 128 -10.54 10.59 2.43
C LEU A 128 -11.08 11.37 1.22
N ASP A 129 -10.20 11.77 0.30
CA ASP A 129 -10.60 12.34 -0.98
C ASP A 129 -10.67 11.22 -2.05
N PRO A 130 -11.86 10.91 -2.61
CA PRO A 130 -12.00 9.84 -3.60
C PRO A 130 -11.18 10.08 -4.88
N ARG A 131 -10.79 11.32 -5.19
CA ARG A 131 -9.91 11.63 -6.33
C ARG A 131 -8.48 11.11 -6.13
N ASN A 132 -8.06 10.98 -4.87
CA ASN A 132 -6.77 10.38 -4.52
C ASN A 132 -6.85 8.86 -4.56
N ALA A 133 -8.01 8.25 -4.29
CA ALA A 133 -8.20 6.81 -4.45
C ALA A 133 -7.92 6.35 -5.89
N ILE A 134 -8.32 7.11 -6.91
CA ILE A 134 -7.99 6.81 -8.32
C ILE A 134 -6.48 6.86 -8.57
N ARG A 135 -5.77 7.85 -8.02
CA ARG A 135 -4.31 7.97 -8.17
C ARG A 135 -3.56 6.80 -7.52
N VAL A 136 -3.99 6.44 -6.31
CA VAL A 136 -3.46 5.30 -5.58
C VAL A 136 -3.75 4.00 -6.34
N ALA A 137 -4.97 3.81 -6.84
CA ALA A 137 -5.32 2.65 -7.65
C ALA A 137 -4.46 2.54 -8.92
N THR A 138 -4.22 3.65 -9.62
CA THR A 138 -3.33 3.68 -10.79
C THR A 138 -1.91 3.25 -10.43
N GLY A 139 -1.36 3.76 -9.32
CA GLY A 139 -0.03 3.36 -8.87
C GLY A 139 0.04 1.89 -8.44
N ILE A 140 -1.01 1.37 -7.80
CA ILE A 140 -1.12 -0.05 -7.44
C ILE A 140 -1.15 -0.93 -8.69
N ALA A 141 -1.98 -0.60 -9.69
CA ALA A 141 -2.04 -1.33 -10.95
C ALA A 141 -0.70 -1.33 -11.69
N GLY A 142 -0.01 -0.17 -11.70
CA GLY A 142 1.33 -0.05 -12.26
C GLY A 142 2.34 -0.96 -11.56
N ARG A 143 2.38 -0.91 -10.22
CA ARG A 143 3.30 -1.72 -9.41
C ARG A 143 3.02 -3.22 -9.54
N LEU A 144 1.74 -3.63 -9.54
CA LEU A 144 1.37 -5.03 -9.77
C LEU A 144 1.80 -5.49 -11.17
N GLY A 145 1.62 -4.65 -12.20
CA GLY A 145 2.08 -4.96 -13.56
C GLY A 145 3.61 -4.99 -13.75
N GLU A 146 4.38 -4.38 -12.83
CA GLU A 146 5.85 -4.54 -12.80
C GLU A 146 6.26 -5.86 -12.14
N ILE A 147 5.57 -6.26 -11.07
CA ILE A 147 5.86 -7.49 -10.31
C ILE A 147 5.35 -8.74 -11.03
N ASP A 148 4.22 -8.62 -11.71
CA ASP A 148 3.53 -9.69 -12.43
C ASP A 148 3.14 -9.22 -13.85
N PRO A 149 4.13 -9.16 -14.77
CA PRO A 149 3.92 -8.60 -16.10
C PRO A 149 2.92 -9.37 -16.96
N GLU A 150 2.75 -10.67 -16.72
CA GLU A 150 1.82 -11.53 -17.48
C GLU A 150 0.36 -11.11 -17.25
N ASN A 151 0.03 -10.66 -16.03
CA ASN A 151 -1.31 -10.17 -15.68
C ASN A 151 -1.44 -8.64 -15.77
N LYS A 152 -0.46 -7.94 -16.36
CA LYS A 152 -0.48 -6.46 -16.46
C LYS A 152 -1.75 -5.93 -17.14
N ALA A 153 -2.21 -6.56 -18.21
CA ALA A 153 -3.44 -6.16 -18.91
C ALA A 153 -4.68 -6.30 -18.02
N TYR A 154 -4.75 -7.37 -17.25
CA TYR A 154 -5.82 -7.62 -16.28
C TYR A 154 -5.91 -6.52 -15.21
N TYR A 155 -4.77 -6.11 -14.64
CA TYR A 155 -4.73 -5.01 -13.67
C TYR A 155 -5.18 -3.66 -14.25
N GLN A 156 -4.87 -3.40 -15.53
CA GLN A 156 -5.30 -2.16 -16.21
C GLN A 156 -6.79 -2.16 -16.53
N GLU A 157 -7.36 -3.31 -16.88
CA GLU A 157 -8.80 -3.45 -17.10
C GLU A 157 -9.58 -3.20 -15.80
N ASN A 158 -9.16 -3.80 -14.69
CA ASN A 158 -9.77 -3.57 -13.37
C ASN A 158 -9.62 -2.11 -12.93
N LEU A 159 -8.48 -1.46 -13.20
CA LEU A 159 -8.30 -0.02 -12.95
C LEU A 159 -9.31 0.83 -13.72
N SER A 160 -9.57 0.50 -14.98
CA SER A 160 -10.56 1.20 -15.81
C SER A 160 -11.98 1.06 -15.23
N ALA A 161 -12.34 -0.15 -14.81
CA ALA A 161 -13.62 -0.43 -14.15
C ALA A 161 -13.76 0.34 -12.82
N PHE A 162 -12.75 0.27 -11.96
CA PHE A 162 -12.70 0.99 -10.68
C PHE A 162 -12.86 2.51 -10.86
N SER A 163 -12.09 3.08 -11.81
CA SER A 163 -12.13 4.51 -12.10
C SER A 163 -13.48 4.96 -12.64
N SER A 164 -14.17 4.11 -13.40
CA SER A 164 -15.52 4.39 -13.91
C SER A 164 -16.55 4.38 -12.77
N ALA A 165 -16.50 3.38 -11.89
CA ALA A 165 -17.42 3.27 -10.76
C ALA A 165 -17.33 4.47 -9.78
N LEU A 166 -16.13 5.02 -9.58
CA LEU A 166 -15.92 6.19 -8.72
C LEU A 166 -16.38 7.51 -9.34
N LYS A 167 -16.45 7.62 -10.67
CA LYS A 167 -16.93 8.84 -11.37
C LYS A 167 -18.45 8.95 -11.45
N ILE A 168 -19.16 7.85 -11.22
CA ILE A 168 -20.63 7.78 -11.31
C ILE A 168 -21.29 8.21 -9.98
N LYS A 169 -20.51 8.51 -8.94
CA LYS A 169 -20.97 9.04 -7.65
C LYS A 169 -20.64 10.52 -7.52
#